data_AF-A0A822BL28-F1
#
_entry.id   AF-A0A822BL28-F1
#
_cell.length_a   1.000
_cell.length_b   1.000
_cell.length_c   1.000
_cell.angle_alpha   90.00
_cell.angle_beta   90.00
_cell.angle_gamma   90.00
#
_symmetry.space_group_name_H-M   'P 1'
#
loop_
_entity.id
_entity.type
_entity.pdbx_description
1 polymer ?
#
loop_
_entity_poly.entity_id
_entity_poly.type
_entity_poly.pdbx_seq_one_letter_code
_entity_poly.pdbx_strand_id
1 'polypeptide(L)'
;GGAFVPTTNEVWFTANQLPIQNTNVSRVNLETNQIELLSIQPSILTPNGANYFDDSVYICSQGNQTTSGGIYAVNPTTLASRLVVNSWFGLRLNSPNDVTFTRKIGRGKYMWFTDPQIAYMQDFGSLPQLGSYVYRFDLTTSELRPVITDLVVPNGIA
;
A
#
# COMPACT_ATOMS: atom_id res chain seq x y z
N GLY A 1 2.97 -5.70 -5.62
CA GLY A 1 2.00 -5.34 -6.68
C GLY A 1 2.58 -4.28 -7.60
N GLY A 2 1.85 -3.81 -8.61
CA GLY A 2 2.33 -2.79 -9.54
C GLY A 2 1.27 -1.76 -9.94
N ALA A 3 1.70 -0.53 -10.20
CA ALA A 3 0.85 0.60 -10.57
C ALA A 3 1.33 1.21 -11.88
N PHE A 4 0.44 1.37 -12.85
CA PHE A 4 0.71 2.17 -14.04
C PHE A 4 0.53 3.66 -13.72
N VAL A 5 1.56 4.46 -14.01
CA VAL A 5 1.62 5.90 -13.78
C VAL A 5 1.53 6.60 -15.15
N PRO A 6 0.36 7.11 -15.53
CA PRO A 6 0.13 7.64 -16.88
C PRO A 6 0.90 8.93 -17.17
N THR A 7 1.17 9.76 -16.16
CA THR A 7 1.84 11.06 -16.32
C THR A 7 3.30 10.94 -16.71
N THR A 8 3.94 9.80 -16.41
CA THR A 8 5.35 9.54 -16.72
C THR A 8 5.53 8.34 -17.65
N ASN A 9 4.43 7.69 -18.08
CA ASN A 9 4.44 6.47 -18.89
C ASN A 9 5.30 5.35 -18.28
N GLU A 10 5.09 5.11 -16.98
CA GLU A 10 5.88 4.17 -16.17
C GLU A 10 5.01 3.12 -15.50
N VAL A 11 5.58 1.94 -15.26
CA VAL A 11 5.02 0.98 -14.31
C VAL A 11 5.90 0.96 -13.07
N TRP A 12 5.32 1.33 -11.93
CA TRP A 12 5.95 1.19 -10.63
C TRP A 12 5.62 -0.18 -10.06
N PHE A 13 6.58 -0.84 -9.44
CA PHE A 13 6.40 -2.16 -8.86
C PHE A 13 7.27 -2.33 -7.61
N THR A 14 6.84 -3.23 -6.74
CA THR A 14 7.61 -3.66 -5.58
C THR A 14 8.14 -5.06 -5.80
N ALA A 15 9.30 -5.35 -5.22
CA ALA A 15 9.88 -6.67 -5.26
C ALA A 15 10.23 -7.13 -3.84
N ASN A 16 9.64 -8.25 -3.44
CA ASN A 16 10.04 -8.96 -2.23
C ASN A 16 11.30 -9.75 -2.54
N GLN A 17 12.40 -9.39 -1.88
CA GLN A 17 13.56 -10.26 -1.80
C GLN A 17 13.32 -11.19 -0.60
N LEU A 18 13.48 -12.49 -0.80
CA LEU A 18 13.48 -13.49 0.28
C LEU A 18 14.82 -14.24 0.19
N PRO A 19 15.47 -14.58 1.32
CA PRO A 19 14.98 -14.49 2.70
C PRO A 19 15.17 -13.12 3.38
N ILE A 20 15.87 -12.18 2.74
CA ILE A 20 16.14 -10.84 3.31
C ILE A 20 14.98 -9.92 2.93
N GLN A 21 14.16 -9.52 3.91
CA GLN A 21 13.07 -8.54 3.75
C GLN A 21 13.60 -7.15 3.39
N ASN A 22 14.12 -7.02 2.18
CA ASN A 22 14.61 -5.80 1.56
C ASN A 22 13.73 -5.50 0.35
N THR A 23 12.55 -4.96 0.66
CA THR A 23 11.57 -4.54 -0.33
C THR A 23 11.80 -3.09 -0.69
N ASN A 24 11.79 -2.81 -1.99
CA ASN A 24 11.95 -1.48 -2.51
C ASN A 24 10.91 -1.23 -3.60
N VAL A 25 10.72 0.05 -3.94
CA VAL A 25 9.88 0.45 -5.07
C VAL A 25 10.80 0.75 -6.25
N SER A 26 10.57 0.07 -7.36
CA SER A 26 11.24 0.30 -8.63
C SER A 26 10.23 0.78 -9.67
N ARG A 27 10.72 1.45 -10.71
CA ARG A 27 9.93 1.77 -11.90
C ARG A 27 10.56 1.15 -13.14
N VAL A 28 9.73 0.84 -14.12
CA VAL A 28 10.15 0.65 -15.52
C VAL A 28 9.52 1.74 -16.36
N ASN A 29 10.33 2.44 -17.15
CA ASN A 29 9.86 3.38 -18.16
C ASN A 29 9.43 2.58 -19.41
N LEU A 30 8.20 2.78 -19.87
CA LEU A 30 7.64 1.95 -20.96
C LEU A 30 8.13 2.36 -22.36
N GLU A 31 8.81 3.49 -22.49
CA GLU A 31 9.40 3.95 -23.76
C GLU A 31 10.83 3.45 -23.91
N THR A 32 11.62 3.54 -22.84
CA THR A 32 13.05 3.20 -22.85
C THR A 32 13.35 1.80 -22.34
N ASN A 33 12.38 1.14 -21.70
CA ASN A 33 12.54 -0.12 -20.96
C ASN A 33 13.58 -0.04 -19.82
N GLN A 34 13.98 1.16 -19.40
CA GLN A 34 14.92 1.33 -18.31
C GLN A 34 14.24 1.07 -16.96
N ILE A 35 14.95 0.37 -16.09
CA ILE A 35 14.51 0.07 -14.72
C ILE A 35 15.33 0.92 -13.74
N GLU A 36 14.65 1.54 -12.78
CA GLU A 36 15.28 2.38 -11.76
C GLU A 36 14.70 2.10 -10.38
N LEU A 37 15.56 2.10 -9.36
CA LEU A 37 15.16 2.07 -7.96
C LEU A 37 14.75 3.47 -7.51
N LEU A 38 13.54 3.63 -6.98
CA LEU A 38 13.04 4.95 -6.59
C LEU A 38 13.55 5.36 -5.20
N SER A 39 14.11 6.56 -5.13
CA SER A 39 14.54 7.20 -3.87
C SER A 39 13.40 7.99 -3.22
N ILE A 40 12.33 7.29 -2.80
CA ILE A 40 11.14 7.88 -2.17
C ILE A 40 11.49 8.46 -0.79
N GLN A 41 11.04 9.69 -0.51
CA GLN A 41 11.32 10.38 0.76
C GLN A 41 10.07 11.02 1.39
N PRO A 42 9.76 10.77 2.67
CA PRO A 42 10.37 9.76 3.53
C PRO A 42 10.26 8.33 2.97
N SER A 43 11.17 7.45 3.37
CA SER A 43 11.14 6.05 2.90
C SER A 43 9.88 5.33 3.37
N ILE A 44 9.37 4.41 2.54
CA ILE A 44 8.26 3.53 2.88
C ILE A 44 8.86 2.23 3.35
N LEU A 45 8.54 1.83 4.58
CA LEU A 45 8.99 0.57 5.14
C LEU A 45 8.23 -0.58 4.47
N THR A 46 8.95 -1.63 4.11
CA THR A 46 8.39 -2.89 3.60
C THR A 46 7.29 -2.71 2.53
N PRO A 47 7.54 -1.99 1.42
CA PRO A 47 6.52 -1.66 0.43
C PRO A 47 6.03 -2.93 -0.29
N ASN A 48 4.72 -3.01 -0.56
CA ASN A 48 4.08 -4.19 -1.15
C ASN A 48 3.10 -3.84 -2.29
N GLY A 49 1.78 -3.89 -2.13
CA GLY A 49 0.85 -3.49 -3.19
C GLY A 49 0.93 -2.00 -3.51
N ALA A 50 0.59 -1.64 -4.75
CA ALA A 50 0.55 -0.25 -5.19
C ALA A 50 -0.57 -0.03 -6.21
N ASN A 51 -1.15 1.18 -6.24
CA ASN A 51 -2.14 1.58 -7.23
C ASN A 51 -2.08 3.09 -7.47
N TYR A 52 -2.31 3.53 -8.71
CA TYR A 52 -2.31 4.96 -9.06
C TYR A 52 -3.73 5.52 -9.06
N PHE A 53 -3.91 6.64 -8.35
CA PHE A 53 -5.18 7.36 -8.24
C PHE A 53 -4.93 8.83 -7.93
N ASP A 54 -5.64 9.73 -8.61
CA ASP A 54 -5.66 11.18 -8.30
C ASP A 54 -4.24 11.76 -8.17
N ASP A 55 -3.43 11.57 -9.22
CA ASP A 55 -2.04 12.05 -9.36
C ASP A 55 -1.04 11.55 -8.30
N SER A 56 -1.40 10.48 -7.58
CA SER A 56 -0.53 9.85 -6.58
C SER A 56 -0.45 8.34 -6.78
N VAL A 57 0.71 7.76 -6.45
CA VAL A 57 0.86 6.31 -6.29
C VAL A 57 0.64 5.98 -4.83
N TYR A 58 -0.41 5.22 -4.54
CA TYR A 58 -0.69 4.71 -3.20
C TYR A 58 0.00 3.37 -3.02
N ILE A 59 0.83 3.24 -1.99
CA ILE A 59 1.67 2.09 -1.72
C ILE A 59 1.35 1.55 -0.34
N CYS A 60 1.10 0.25 -0.27
CA CYS A 60 0.97 -0.49 0.98
C CYS A 60 2.34 -0.68 1.63
N SER A 61 2.43 -0.43 2.93
CA SER A 61 3.57 -0.73 3.79
C SER A 61 3.17 -1.85 4.73
N GLN A 62 3.99 -2.90 4.81
CA GLN A 62 3.74 -4.02 5.72
C GLN A 62 4.18 -3.75 7.16
N GLY A 63 4.81 -2.60 7.42
CA GLY A 63 5.36 -2.27 8.73
C GLY A 63 6.50 -3.21 9.17
N ASN A 64 6.76 -3.24 10.47
CA ASN A 64 7.64 -4.20 11.13
C ASN A 64 7.24 -4.38 12.61
N GLN A 65 8.12 -4.94 13.43
CA GLN A 65 7.89 -5.13 14.87
C GLN A 65 7.51 -3.83 15.61
N THR A 66 8.07 -2.68 15.26
CA THR A 66 7.88 -1.40 15.97
C THR A 66 7.03 -0.38 15.23
N THR A 67 6.91 -0.51 13.91
CA THR A 67 6.21 0.43 13.02
C THR A 67 4.97 -0.22 12.44
N SER A 68 3.82 0.44 12.57
CA SER A 68 2.54 -0.06 12.02
C SER A 68 2.60 -0.24 10.51
N GLY A 69 1.86 -1.22 9.99
CA GLY A 69 1.51 -1.22 8.57
C GLY A 69 0.68 0.00 8.22
N GLY A 70 0.61 0.34 6.92
CA GLY A 70 -0.15 1.49 6.48
C GLY A 70 -0.21 1.67 4.97
N ILE A 71 -0.90 2.72 4.54
CA ILE A 71 -0.93 3.17 3.16
C ILE A 71 -0.24 4.53 3.07
N TYR A 72 0.64 4.68 2.09
CA TYR A 72 1.38 5.91 1.79
C TYR A 72 0.99 6.41 0.40
N ALA A 73 0.83 7.72 0.24
CA ALA A 73 0.68 8.35 -1.06
C ALA A 73 2.02 8.95 -1.48
N VAL A 74 2.44 8.70 -2.72
CA VAL A 74 3.70 9.17 -3.29
C VAL A 74 3.40 10.02 -4.51
N ASN A 75 3.98 11.22 -4.56
CA ASN A 75 3.96 12.04 -5.77
C ASN A 75 4.92 11.43 -6.81
N PRO A 76 4.44 11.07 -8.02
CA PRO A 76 5.27 10.35 -9.00
C PRO A 76 6.41 11.20 -9.59
N THR A 77 6.35 12.53 -9.47
CA THR A 77 7.36 13.44 -10.00
C THR A 77 8.41 13.79 -8.96
N THR A 78 7.99 14.16 -7.74
CA THR A 78 8.92 14.61 -6.69
C THR A 78 9.43 13.48 -5.80
N LEU A 79 8.81 12.30 -5.88
CA LEU A 79 9.04 11.15 -4.98
C LEU A 79 8.80 11.48 -3.50
N ALA A 80 8.09 12.56 -3.21
CA ALA A 80 7.65 12.90 -1.87
C ALA A 80 6.55 11.93 -1.43
N SER A 81 6.73 11.30 -0.27
CA SER A 81 5.73 10.42 0.33
C SER A 81 5.03 11.08 1.51
N ARG A 82 3.80 10.66 1.79
CA ARG A 82 3.07 10.98 3.01
C ARG A 82 2.24 9.80 3.48
N LEU A 83 2.13 9.64 4.79
CA LEU A 83 1.23 8.65 5.37
C LEU A 83 -0.24 9.03 5.11
N VAL A 84 -1.05 8.06 4.73
CA VAL A 84 -2.50 8.22 4.51
C VAL A 84 -3.28 7.61 5.67
N VAL A 85 -2.99 6.37 6.03
CA VAL A 85 -3.65 5.66 7.13
C VAL A 85 -2.74 4.55 7.64
N ASN A 86 -2.65 4.37 8.97
CA ASN A 86 -1.86 3.31 9.60
C ASN A 86 -2.55 2.65 10.81
N SER A 87 -3.77 3.07 11.16
CA SER A 87 -4.45 2.56 12.35
C SER A 87 -5.97 2.60 12.21
N TRP A 88 -6.65 1.76 13.00
CA TRP A 88 -8.09 1.75 13.17
C TRP A 88 -8.44 1.84 14.66
N PHE A 89 -9.13 2.89 15.08
CA PHE A 89 -9.37 3.22 16.50
C PHE A 89 -8.09 3.19 17.38
N GLY A 90 -6.96 3.61 16.82
CA GLY A 90 -5.66 3.63 17.51
C GLY A 90 -4.93 2.29 17.53
N LEU A 91 -5.55 1.20 17.07
CA LEU A 91 -4.90 -0.10 16.91
C LEU A 91 -4.11 -0.12 15.60
N ARG A 92 -2.91 -0.71 15.65
CA ARG A 92 -2.01 -0.82 14.48
C ARG A 92 -2.68 -1.67 13.40
N LEU A 93 -2.64 -1.19 12.16
CA LEU A 93 -2.88 -2.07 11.01
C LEU A 93 -1.82 -3.18 10.98
N ASN A 94 -2.20 -4.32 10.43
CA ASN A 94 -1.36 -5.51 10.42
C ASN A 94 -0.22 -5.33 9.41
N SER A 95 -0.48 -5.71 8.16
CA SER A 95 0.48 -5.62 7.06
C SER A 95 -0.28 -5.43 5.75
N PRO A 96 -0.77 -4.21 5.47
CA PRO A 96 -1.47 -3.91 4.23
C PRO A 96 -0.79 -4.51 3.01
N ASN A 97 -1.58 -5.18 2.18
CA ASN A 97 -1.08 -5.99 1.08
C ASN A 97 -1.43 -5.37 -0.26
N ASP A 98 -2.71 -5.36 -0.65
CA ASP A 98 -3.15 -4.77 -1.91
C ASP A 98 -4.14 -3.61 -1.71
N VAL A 99 -4.16 -2.68 -2.66
CA VAL A 99 -4.99 -1.47 -2.63
C VAL A 99 -5.61 -1.19 -4.01
N THR A 100 -6.87 -0.77 -4.02
CA THR A 100 -7.61 -0.30 -5.20
C THR A 100 -8.48 0.90 -4.85
N PHE A 101 -9.11 1.51 -5.87
CA PHE A 101 -9.94 2.69 -5.73
C PHE A 101 -11.25 2.55 -6.48
N THR A 102 -12.33 3.12 -5.93
CA THR A 102 -13.56 3.30 -6.69
C THR A 102 -13.34 4.33 -7.80
N ARG A 103 -13.46 3.90 -9.07
CA ARG A 103 -13.25 4.77 -10.25
C ARG A 103 -14.54 5.31 -10.88
N LYS A 104 -15.71 4.92 -10.38
CA LYS A 104 -17.00 5.34 -10.95
C LYS A 104 -17.28 6.82 -10.68
N ILE A 105 -17.46 7.61 -11.75
CA ILE A 105 -17.83 9.03 -11.70
C ILE A 105 -19.10 9.21 -10.85
N GLY A 106 -19.11 10.22 -9.99
CA GLY A 106 -20.25 10.54 -9.11
C GLY A 106 -20.33 9.72 -7.81
N ARG A 107 -19.38 8.83 -7.54
CA ARG A 107 -19.18 8.25 -6.20
C ARG A 107 -18.11 9.02 -5.42
N GLY A 108 -18.10 8.85 -4.10
CA GLY A 108 -17.03 9.35 -3.23
C GLY A 108 -15.66 8.75 -3.59
N LYS A 109 -14.59 9.43 -3.18
CA LYS A 109 -13.21 8.98 -3.37
C LYS A 109 -12.87 7.88 -2.35
N TYR A 110 -13.28 6.65 -2.64
CA TYR A 110 -13.06 5.50 -1.76
C TYR A 110 -11.83 4.70 -2.17
N MET A 111 -10.94 4.50 -1.22
CA MET A 111 -9.82 3.57 -1.27
C MET A 111 -10.24 2.25 -0.60
N TRP A 112 -9.84 1.12 -1.15
CA TRP A 112 -10.09 -0.21 -0.60
C TRP A 112 -8.77 -0.92 -0.48
N PHE A 113 -8.50 -1.57 0.65
CA PHE A 113 -7.25 -2.30 0.83
C PHE A 113 -7.42 -3.53 1.71
N THR A 114 -6.53 -4.49 1.53
CA THR A 114 -6.46 -5.72 2.33
C THR A 114 -5.39 -5.59 3.40
N ASP A 115 -5.69 -6.03 4.62
CA ASP A 115 -4.79 -5.95 5.78
C ASP A 115 -4.56 -7.31 6.45
N PRO A 116 -3.91 -8.26 5.75
CA PRO A 116 -3.62 -9.57 6.32
C PRO A 116 -2.54 -9.47 7.41
N GLN A 117 -2.40 -10.52 8.20
CA GLN A 117 -1.38 -10.65 9.26
C GLN A 117 -0.05 -11.25 8.76
N ILE A 118 0.30 -11.06 7.48
CA ILE A 118 1.46 -11.70 6.83
C ILE A 118 2.77 -11.35 7.52
N ALA A 119 2.96 -10.09 7.92
CA ALA A 119 4.21 -9.69 8.58
C ALA A 119 4.47 -10.48 9.87
N TYR A 120 3.42 -10.73 10.66
CA TYR A 120 3.51 -11.58 11.84
C TYR A 120 3.74 -13.05 11.47
N MET A 121 3.02 -13.58 10.47
CA MET A 121 3.18 -14.96 9.99
C MET A 121 4.60 -15.26 9.46
N GLN A 122 5.32 -14.24 9.00
CA GLN A 122 6.70 -14.31 8.49
C GLN A 122 7.74 -13.77 9.48
N ASP A 123 7.36 -13.57 10.74
CA ASP A 123 8.27 -13.21 11.85
C ASP A 123 9.03 -11.88 11.69
N PHE A 124 8.46 -10.92 10.95
CA PHE A 124 9.03 -9.56 10.83
C PHE A 124 8.09 -8.44 11.31
N GLY A 125 6.83 -8.78 11.60
CA GLY A 125 5.81 -7.90 12.18
C GLY A 125 5.51 -8.22 13.65
N SER A 126 4.86 -7.29 14.34
CA SER A 126 4.38 -7.52 15.71
C SER A 126 3.14 -8.41 15.74
N LEU A 127 2.81 -8.94 16.94
CA LEU A 127 1.54 -9.62 17.19
C LEU A 127 0.35 -8.71 16.75
N PRO A 128 -0.55 -9.20 15.88
CA PRO A 128 -1.71 -8.46 15.40
C PRO A 128 -2.62 -7.99 16.54
N GLN A 129 -3.10 -6.75 16.43
CA GLN A 129 -4.14 -6.20 17.32
C GLN A 129 -5.53 -6.24 16.68
N LEU A 130 -5.59 -6.51 15.37
CA LEU A 130 -6.77 -6.52 14.53
C LEU A 130 -6.87 -7.86 13.80
N GLY A 131 -8.09 -8.26 13.42
CA GLY A 131 -8.27 -9.38 12.49
C GLY A 131 -7.76 -9.05 11.08
N SER A 132 -7.73 -10.07 10.21
CA SER A 132 -7.44 -9.93 8.79
C SER A 132 -8.66 -9.37 8.05
N TYR A 133 -8.66 -8.07 7.74
CA TYR A 133 -9.83 -7.39 7.17
C TYR A 133 -9.57 -6.82 5.78
N VAL A 134 -10.67 -6.59 5.06
CA VAL A 134 -10.71 -5.64 3.94
C VAL A 134 -11.32 -4.35 4.45
N TYR A 135 -10.65 -3.24 4.21
CA TYR A 135 -11.09 -1.93 4.63
C TYR A 135 -11.58 -1.09 3.46
N ARG A 136 -12.55 -0.21 3.74
CA ARG A 136 -12.86 0.97 2.94
C ARG A 136 -12.37 2.21 3.69
N PHE A 137 -11.58 3.03 3.02
CA PHE A 137 -11.15 4.33 3.48
C PHE A 137 -11.75 5.44 2.61
N ASP A 138 -12.40 6.41 3.25
CA ASP A 138 -12.91 7.60 2.58
C ASP A 138 -11.82 8.68 2.54
N LEU A 139 -11.29 8.99 1.35
CA LEU A 139 -10.21 9.98 1.19
C LEU A 139 -10.65 11.42 1.52
N THR A 140 -11.96 11.69 1.61
CA THR A 140 -12.49 13.02 1.95
C THR A 140 -12.69 13.18 3.45
N THR A 141 -13.27 12.17 4.11
CA THR A 141 -13.58 12.24 5.55
C THR A 141 -12.51 11.60 6.44
N SER A 142 -11.55 10.89 5.84
CA SER A 142 -10.56 10.06 6.54
C SER A 142 -11.18 8.95 7.39
N GLU A 143 -12.42 8.56 7.08
CA GLU A 143 -13.10 7.47 7.74
C GLU A 143 -12.57 6.12 7.25
N LEU A 144 -12.14 5.27 8.20
CA LEU A 144 -11.74 3.88 7.95
C LEU A 144 -12.79 2.91 8.51
N ARG A 145 -13.32 2.02 7.66
CA ARG A 145 -14.27 0.97 8.07
C ARG A 145 -13.84 -0.41 7.57
N PRO A 146 -13.81 -1.45 8.41
CA PRO A 146 -13.75 -2.82 7.92
C PRO A 146 -15.07 -3.14 7.22
N VAL A 147 -14.98 -3.77 6.05
CA VAL A 147 -16.14 -4.11 5.20
C VAL A 147 -16.24 -5.61 4.92
N ILE A 148 -15.15 -6.35 5.08
CA ILE A 148 -15.10 -7.82 5.03
C ILE A 148 -14.20 -8.28 6.19
N THR A 149 -14.71 -9.19 7.03
CA THR A 149 -14.08 -9.54 8.31
C THR A 149 -13.88 -11.04 8.54
N ASP A 150 -14.19 -11.87 7.55
CA ASP A 150 -14.24 -13.33 7.63
C ASP A 150 -13.17 -14.03 6.76
N LEU A 151 -12.24 -13.26 6.19
CA LEU A 151 -11.11 -13.79 5.42
C LEU A 151 -9.91 -14.10 6.32
N VAL A 152 -9.16 -15.14 5.97
CA VAL A 152 -7.96 -15.55 6.72
C VAL A 152 -6.74 -14.72 6.32
N VAL A 153 -6.44 -14.67 5.01
CA VAL A 153 -5.30 -13.92 4.44
C VAL A 153 -5.80 -13.14 3.21
N PRO A 154 -6.55 -12.04 3.40
CA PRO A 154 -7.03 -11.22 2.29
C PRO A 154 -5.84 -10.68 1.48
N ASN A 155 -5.95 -10.76 0.16
CA ASN A 155 -4.88 -10.42 -0.79
C ASN A 155 -5.49 -9.61 -1.96
N GLY A 156 -5.12 -9.90 -3.21
CA GLY A 156 -5.61 -9.23 -4.42
C GLY A 156 -7.03 -8.66 -4.35
N ILE A 157 -7.15 -7.38 -4.72
CA ILE A 157 -8.41 -6.62 -4.78
C ILE A 157 -8.42 -5.77 -6.05
N ALA A 158 -9.58 -5.63 -6.71
CA ALA A 158 -9.74 -4.89 -7.97
C ALA A 158 -11.01 -4.04 -7.96
#